data_AF-A0A3A8J5S2-F1
#
_entry.id   AF-A0A3A8J5S2-F1
#
_cell.length_a   1.000
_cell.length_b   1.000
_cell.length_c   1.000
_cell.angle_alpha   90.00
_cell.angle_beta   90.00
_cell.angle_gamma   90.00
#
_symmetry.space_group_name_H-M   'P 1'
#
loop_
_entity.id
_entity.type
_entity.pdbx_description
1 polymer ?
#
loop_
_entity_poly.entity_id
_entity_poly.type
_entity_poly.pdbx_seq_one_letter_code
_entity_poly.pdbx_strand_id
1 'polypeptide(L)'
;MRSSPRVAWRFAPALLPALLPALLLSCSDAGLYALDRRAGGSKDRASFEGDLCVPEATGDAFPVKVVFALQGGTGVETELVGYAVDGLTTLTSRFTGPQMRFGLVAFHSVATGLQGSFTDAATFQSVLPRYASYQQQGPISIRSALRLAKSLMSGDMQASCRGEVARTRYIVVPVIRSSDVSCDNPAYNIGIDNRCTTLAEAAGCGASPEAQANCNASCSQCELTAVTGELKALADQFGAGEVSIQPVYVRGATPDPVTRLQVAAIANAGGSEPVETDFAGLPNTLARLDYGSLDNALKLKRFVAFNRNVQVRDGQMYADSDGDGIGDDDERALGLDPVIPDTDQDGLMDGVELRMGLDPLAVDVINGCSVVQDTDGDRLNDCEERVLGTDACVGDTDGDGLPDLVEALSQTNPLVPEDLLDSDRDGLTNVAEVEAHGDPLSADRDFHRERGYGYSVVPLPIADSSDPACYRTRVENVSLVPTLERP
;
A
#
# COMPACT_ATOMS: atom_id res chain seq x y z
N MET A 1 -9.03 -43.21 -27.64
CA MET A 1 -8.80 -43.79 -26.31
C MET A 1 -7.32 -44.01 -26.11
N ARG A 2 -6.62 -43.11 -25.42
CA ARG A 2 -5.32 -43.38 -24.79
C ARG A 2 -4.97 -42.21 -23.87
N SER A 3 -4.55 -42.59 -22.68
CA SER A 3 -4.42 -41.84 -21.44
C SER A 3 -3.30 -40.81 -21.46
N SER A 4 -3.63 -39.57 -21.10
CA SER A 4 -2.68 -38.55 -20.64
C SER A 4 -1.98 -39.03 -19.35
N PRO A 5 -0.65 -38.89 -19.20
CA PRO A 5 -0.03 -39.14 -17.91
C PRO A 5 -0.37 -37.95 -17.00
N ARG A 6 -1.24 -38.18 -16.01
CA ARG A 6 -1.41 -37.27 -14.87
C ARG A 6 -0.24 -37.53 -13.93
N VAL A 7 0.72 -36.60 -13.87
CA VAL A 7 1.69 -36.57 -12.78
C VAL A 7 1.05 -35.74 -11.67
N ALA A 8 0.53 -36.42 -10.65
CA ALA A 8 0.01 -35.77 -9.45
C ALA A 8 1.17 -35.58 -8.47
N TRP A 9 1.56 -34.33 -8.20
CA TRP A 9 2.53 -34.01 -7.17
C TRP A 9 1.81 -33.74 -5.86
N ARG A 10 2.21 -34.43 -4.79
CA ARG A 10 1.77 -34.18 -3.42
C ARG A 10 2.87 -33.41 -2.71
N PHE A 11 2.60 -32.17 -2.31
CA PHE A 11 3.46 -31.45 -1.38
C PHE A 11 3.35 -32.11 0.01
N ALA A 12 4.47 -32.59 0.56
CA ALA A 12 4.54 -33.05 1.93
C ALA A 12 4.71 -31.83 2.87
N PRO A 13 3.99 -31.75 4.00
CA PRO A 13 4.12 -30.62 4.91
C PRO A 13 5.34 -30.85 5.80
N ALA A 14 6.38 -30.04 5.63
CA ALA A 14 7.50 -29.99 6.57
C ALA A 14 7.85 -28.54 6.90
N LEU A 15 7.34 -28.10 8.06
CA LEU A 15 7.94 -27.13 8.98
C LEU A 15 8.68 -25.92 8.35
N LEU A 16 7.92 -24.89 8.01
CA LEU A 16 8.42 -23.50 8.01
C LEU A 16 8.41 -22.96 9.45
N PRO A 17 9.48 -22.30 9.87
CA PRO A 17 9.31 -20.93 10.31
C PRO A 17 10.33 -19.99 9.66
N ALA A 18 9.88 -18.76 9.42
CA ALA A 18 10.66 -17.59 9.04
C ALA A 18 11.18 -17.57 7.58
N LEU A 19 10.32 -17.11 6.68
CA LEU A 19 10.62 -16.17 5.59
C LEU A 19 9.30 -15.90 4.86
N LEU A 20 8.57 -14.89 5.34
CA LEU A 20 7.42 -14.32 4.66
C LEU A 20 7.60 -12.80 4.69
N PRO A 21 8.31 -12.25 3.69
CA PRO A 21 8.00 -10.94 3.13
C PRO A 21 7.68 -11.08 1.63
N ALA A 22 6.92 -10.15 1.06
CA ALA A 22 6.67 -9.98 -0.38
C ALA A 22 5.85 -11.08 -1.09
N LEU A 23 4.53 -11.12 -0.85
CA LEU A 23 3.60 -11.98 -1.60
C LEU A 23 2.40 -11.22 -2.19
N LEU A 24 2.57 -9.93 -2.50
CA LEU A 24 1.47 -9.10 -3.02
C LEU A 24 1.61 -8.60 -4.45
N LEU A 25 2.78 -8.71 -5.07
CA LEU A 25 2.99 -8.57 -6.51
C LEU A 25 4.24 -9.37 -6.93
N SER A 26 4.63 -10.38 -6.15
CA SER A 26 5.89 -11.05 -6.39
C SER A 26 5.81 -12.11 -7.47
N CYS A 27 6.67 -11.98 -8.47
CA CYS A 27 6.96 -13.08 -9.35
C CYS A 27 7.57 -14.20 -8.49
N SER A 28 6.92 -15.37 -8.42
CA SER A 28 7.46 -16.53 -7.71
C SER A 28 8.24 -17.42 -8.68
N ASP A 29 9.44 -17.86 -8.28
CA ASP A 29 10.26 -18.71 -9.15
C ASP A 29 9.75 -20.11 -8.90
N ALA A 30 9.14 -20.72 -9.90
CA ALA A 30 8.75 -22.11 -9.78
C ALA A 30 10.00 -23.02 -9.67
N GLY A 31 11.19 -22.52 -10.00
CA GLY A 31 12.48 -23.22 -9.85
C GLY A 31 12.52 -24.52 -10.67
N LEU A 32 11.83 -24.53 -11.82
CA LEU A 32 11.56 -25.75 -12.58
C LEU A 32 12.67 -26.00 -13.61
N TYR A 33 13.74 -26.63 -13.14
CA TYR A 33 14.78 -27.19 -14.00
C TYR A 33 14.50 -28.68 -14.23
N ALA A 34 14.54 -29.14 -15.48
CA ALA A 34 14.37 -30.55 -15.80
C ALA A 34 15.59 -31.35 -15.28
N LEU A 35 15.42 -32.03 -14.14
CA LEU A 35 16.50 -32.76 -13.45
C LEU A 35 16.88 -34.11 -14.09
N ASP A 36 16.31 -34.53 -15.22
CA ASP A 36 16.62 -35.85 -15.78
C ASP A 36 16.76 -35.92 -17.31
N ARG A 37 17.86 -36.57 -17.73
CA ARG A 37 18.18 -36.90 -19.12
C ARG A 37 17.11 -37.80 -19.73
N ARG A 38 16.46 -37.31 -20.79
CA ARG A 38 15.80 -38.04 -21.89
C ARG A 38 15.09 -39.35 -21.50
N ALA A 39 13.76 -39.29 -21.39
CA ALA A 39 12.90 -40.38 -21.83
C ALA A 39 12.22 -39.98 -23.15
N GLY A 40 12.14 -40.91 -24.11
CA GLY A 40 11.88 -40.65 -25.53
C GLY A 40 10.66 -39.77 -25.84
N GLY A 41 10.87 -38.83 -26.75
CA GLY A 41 9.90 -37.83 -27.20
C GLY A 41 9.90 -36.60 -26.29
N SER A 42 10.95 -35.77 -26.35
CA SER A 42 10.94 -34.48 -25.66
C SER A 42 9.77 -33.68 -26.21
N LYS A 43 8.74 -33.48 -25.39
CA LYS A 43 7.72 -32.50 -25.72
C LYS A 43 8.40 -31.13 -25.62
N ASP A 44 8.27 -30.32 -26.65
CA ASP A 44 8.72 -28.92 -26.72
C ASP A 44 7.78 -27.97 -25.95
N ARG A 45 6.88 -28.55 -25.13
CA ARG A 45 5.78 -27.88 -24.46
C ARG A 45 5.54 -28.50 -23.08
N ALA A 46 5.24 -27.66 -22.10
CA ALA A 46 4.81 -28.01 -20.77
C ALA A 46 3.40 -27.48 -20.46
N SER A 47 2.79 -28.03 -19.42
CA SER A 47 1.56 -27.52 -18.83
C SER A 47 1.66 -27.61 -17.32
N PHE A 48 1.20 -26.58 -16.64
CA PHE A 48 1.22 -26.45 -15.20
C PHE A 48 -0.20 -26.30 -14.67
N GLU A 49 -0.49 -26.91 -13.52
CA GLU A 49 -1.77 -26.78 -12.83
C GLU A 49 -1.49 -26.72 -11.34
N GLY A 50 -2.15 -25.80 -10.64
CA GLY A 50 -2.00 -25.60 -9.22
C GLY A 50 -3.19 -24.85 -8.63
N ASP A 51 -3.27 -24.84 -7.31
CA ASP A 51 -4.21 -24.00 -6.59
C ASP A 51 -3.42 -22.81 -6.02
N LEU A 52 -3.76 -21.60 -6.45
CA LEU A 52 -3.20 -20.33 -5.99
C LEU A 52 -4.17 -19.69 -4.99
N CYS A 53 -3.76 -19.59 -3.73
CA CYS A 53 -4.54 -18.91 -2.71
C CYS A 53 -3.99 -17.50 -2.49
N VAL A 54 -4.85 -16.50 -2.66
CA VAL A 54 -4.51 -15.13 -2.31
C VAL A 54 -4.46 -15.05 -0.79
N PRO A 55 -3.39 -14.49 -0.19
CA PRO A 55 -3.28 -14.42 1.25
C PRO A 55 -4.48 -13.70 1.85
N GLU A 56 -4.90 -14.13 3.05
CA GLU A 56 -5.86 -13.35 3.82
C GLU A 56 -5.28 -11.96 4.04
N ALA A 57 -6.12 -10.96 3.78
CA ALA A 57 -5.85 -9.54 3.96
C ALA A 57 -5.70 -9.20 5.45
N THR A 58 -4.70 -9.76 6.12
CA THR A 58 -4.48 -9.54 7.54
C THR A 58 -3.22 -8.73 7.72
N GLY A 59 -3.42 -7.53 8.27
CA GLY A 59 -2.39 -6.64 8.78
C GLY A 59 -1.38 -6.13 7.75
N ASP A 60 -0.46 -6.97 7.28
CA ASP A 60 0.68 -6.56 6.46
C ASP A 60 0.23 -6.05 5.08
N ALA A 61 -0.90 -6.55 4.57
CA ALA A 61 -1.49 -6.12 3.31
C ALA A 61 -2.25 -4.78 3.40
N PHE A 62 -2.75 -4.44 4.59
CA PHE A 62 -3.57 -3.25 4.84
C PHE A 62 -3.10 -2.57 6.13
N PRO A 63 -2.00 -1.80 6.07
CA PRO A 63 -1.50 -1.10 7.24
C PRO A 63 -2.55 -0.14 7.79
N VAL A 64 -2.61 -0.01 9.12
CA VAL A 64 -3.48 0.95 9.76
C VAL A 64 -2.64 1.88 10.63
N LYS A 65 -2.77 3.18 10.36
CA LYS A 65 -2.01 4.24 11.01
C LYS A 65 -2.96 5.12 11.81
N VAL A 66 -2.86 5.09 13.13
CA VAL A 66 -3.80 5.77 14.04
C VAL A 66 -3.14 6.97 14.71
N VAL A 67 -3.71 8.16 14.56
CA VAL A 67 -3.30 9.37 15.29
C VAL A 67 -4.24 9.61 16.47
N PHE A 68 -3.74 9.46 17.69
CA PHE A 68 -4.47 9.86 18.88
C PHE A 68 -4.19 11.32 19.19
N ALA A 69 -5.22 12.16 19.12
CA ALA A 69 -5.17 13.57 19.49
C ALA A 69 -5.85 13.77 20.84
N LEU A 70 -5.08 13.95 21.90
CA LEU A 70 -5.59 13.99 23.28
C LEU A 70 -5.63 15.43 23.80
N GLN A 71 -6.78 15.86 24.29
CA GLN A 71 -6.88 17.15 24.95
C GLN A 71 -6.18 17.13 26.31
N GLY A 72 -5.23 18.04 26.54
CA GLY A 72 -4.51 18.18 27.81
C GLY A 72 -4.40 19.64 28.25
N GLY A 73 -3.56 19.93 29.25
CA GLY A 73 -3.33 21.29 29.73
C GLY A 73 -4.39 21.81 30.71
N THR A 74 -4.50 23.13 30.82
CA THR A 74 -5.28 23.78 31.88
C THR A 74 -6.78 23.58 31.67
N GLY A 75 -7.48 23.12 32.72
CA GLY A 75 -8.91 22.83 32.67
C GLY A 75 -9.23 21.38 32.27
N VAL A 76 -8.22 20.56 31.96
CA VAL A 76 -8.38 19.12 31.80
C VAL A 76 -8.10 18.42 33.14
N GLU A 77 -9.00 17.53 33.55
CA GLU A 77 -8.88 16.80 34.80
C GLU A 77 -7.75 15.76 34.75
N THR A 78 -6.97 15.62 35.84
CA THR A 78 -5.91 14.62 35.93
C THR A 78 -6.43 13.19 35.82
N GLU A 79 -7.69 12.96 36.20
CA GLU A 79 -8.39 11.69 36.02
C GLU A 79 -8.55 11.34 34.54
N LEU A 80 -8.95 12.29 33.69
CA LEU A 80 -9.05 12.09 32.25
C LEU A 80 -7.72 11.62 31.66
N VAL A 81 -6.64 12.30 32.05
CA VAL A 81 -5.28 11.98 31.61
C VAL A 81 -4.91 10.56 32.00
N GLY A 82 -5.19 10.15 33.25
CA GLY A 82 -4.95 8.79 33.73
C GLY A 82 -5.72 7.73 32.95
N TYR A 83 -7.03 7.92 32.76
CA TYR A 83 -7.88 6.98 32.01
C TYR A 83 -7.49 6.90 30.52
N ALA A 84 -7.09 8.01 29.90
CA ALA A 84 -6.61 8.00 28.52
C ALA A 84 -5.32 7.17 28.38
N VAL A 85 -4.35 7.35 29.30
CA VAL A 85 -3.10 6.56 29.30
C VAL A 85 -3.38 5.08 29.52
N ASP A 86 -4.27 4.73 30.45
CA ASP A 86 -4.65 3.33 30.72
C ASP A 86 -5.33 2.67 29.51
N GLY A 87 -6.27 3.38 28.88
CA GLY A 87 -6.96 2.93 27.67
C GLY A 87 -6.01 2.69 26.50
N LEU A 88 -5.08 3.62 26.25
CA LEU A 88 -4.10 3.51 25.18
C LEU A 88 -3.06 2.42 25.44
N THR A 89 -2.66 2.20 26.70
CA THR A 89 -1.78 1.10 27.09
C THR A 89 -2.47 -0.25 26.84
N THR A 90 -3.75 -0.36 27.22
CA THR A 90 -4.55 -1.57 26.96
C THR A 90 -4.69 -1.83 25.46
N LEU A 91 -5.02 -0.80 24.68
CA LEU A 91 -5.15 -0.88 23.22
C LEU A 91 -3.86 -1.37 22.55
N THR A 92 -2.73 -0.74 22.85
CA THR A 92 -1.45 -1.08 22.24
C THR A 92 -0.95 -2.47 22.65
N SER A 93 -1.36 -2.98 23.81
CA SER A 93 -1.08 -4.37 24.19
C SER A 93 -1.86 -5.41 23.39
N ARG A 94 -3.03 -5.04 22.81
CA ARG A 94 -3.82 -5.91 21.93
C ARG A 94 -3.33 -5.90 20.48
N PHE A 95 -2.73 -4.80 20.05
CA PHE A 95 -2.33 -4.54 18.67
C PHE A 95 -0.82 -4.33 18.58
N THR A 96 -0.05 -5.43 18.72
CA THR A 96 1.42 -5.42 18.70
C THR A 96 2.03 -5.81 17.35
N GLY A 97 1.19 -6.08 16.33
CA GLY A 97 1.67 -6.46 15.01
C GLY A 97 2.25 -5.27 14.22
N PRO A 98 3.16 -5.52 13.26
CA PRO A 98 3.84 -4.47 12.48
C PRO A 98 2.89 -3.59 11.65
N GLN A 99 1.68 -4.07 11.36
CA GLN A 99 0.66 -3.38 10.58
C GLN A 99 0.03 -2.17 11.27
N MET A 100 0.02 -2.15 12.61
CA MET A 100 -0.61 -1.09 13.38
C MET A 100 0.48 -0.12 13.82
N ARG A 101 0.41 1.11 13.32
CA ARG A 101 1.29 2.18 13.78
C ARG A 101 0.51 3.32 14.40
N PHE A 102 1.10 3.93 15.41
CA PHE A 102 0.44 4.92 16.24
C PHE A 102 1.19 6.24 16.18
N GLY A 103 0.46 7.35 16.22
CA GLY A 103 0.97 8.70 16.42
C GLY A 103 0.28 9.36 17.61
N LEU A 104 1.01 10.19 18.36
CA LEU A 104 0.48 10.86 19.55
C LEU A 104 0.59 12.39 19.42
N VAL A 105 -0.56 13.03 19.49
CA VAL A 105 -0.73 14.48 19.54
C VAL A 105 -1.38 14.85 20.87
N ALA A 106 -0.84 15.86 21.55
CA ALA A 106 -1.52 16.51 22.67
C ALA A 106 -1.90 17.93 22.26
N PHE A 107 -3.10 18.38 22.62
CA PHE A 107 -3.57 19.71 22.24
C PHE A 107 -4.27 20.46 23.37
N HIS A 108 -4.17 21.79 23.29
CA HIS A 108 -4.92 22.76 24.09
C HIS A 108 -5.13 24.00 23.23
N SER A 109 -4.44 25.11 23.51
CA SER A 109 -4.38 26.28 22.62
C SER A 109 -3.55 26.08 21.36
N VAL A 110 -2.57 25.19 21.44
CA VAL A 110 -1.79 24.70 20.30
C VAL A 110 -1.69 23.19 20.39
N ALA A 111 -1.46 22.53 19.26
CA ALA A 111 -1.19 21.10 19.22
C ALA A 111 0.33 20.84 19.17
N THR A 112 0.76 19.84 19.94
CA THR A 112 2.14 19.38 19.99
C THR A 112 2.19 17.90 19.62
N GLY A 113 3.03 17.57 18.64
CA GLY A 113 3.33 16.18 18.29
C GLY A 113 4.25 15.62 19.37
N LEU A 114 3.70 14.84 20.29
CA LEU A 114 4.52 14.13 21.28
C LEU A 114 5.33 13.03 20.59
N GLN A 115 4.88 12.61 19.42
CA GLN A 115 5.57 11.74 18.49
C GLN A 115 5.56 12.37 17.08
N GLY A 116 6.71 12.42 16.42
CA GLY A 116 6.88 13.10 15.12
C GLY A 116 6.59 12.23 13.90
N SER A 117 6.42 10.92 14.08
CA SER A 117 6.14 9.94 13.04
C SER A 117 5.24 8.84 13.59
N PHE A 118 4.72 7.96 12.73
CA PHE A 118 4.02 6.75 13.14
C PHE A 118 5.03 5.70 13.62
N THR A 119 4.80 5.12 14.80
CA THR A 119 5.69 4.12 15.42
C THR A 119 4.92 2.89 15.87
N ASP A 120 5.64 1.83 16.20
CA ASP A 120 5.06 0.62 16.77
C ASP A 120 4.46 0.83 18.17
N ALA A 121 3.72 -0.18 18.64
CA ALA A 121 3.07 -0.17 19.95
C ALA A 121 4.06 0.08 21.12
N ALA A 122 5.24 -0.52 21.06
CA ALA A 122 6.23 -0.43 22.13
C ALA A 122 6.80 0.99 22.26
N THR A 123 7.17 1.59 21.12
CA THR A 123 7.66 2.97 21.07
C THR A 123 6.57 3.94 21.49
N PHE A 124 5.34 3.75 21.00
CA PHE A 124 4.20 4.58 21.38
C PHE A 124 3.93 4.55 22.90
N GLN A 125 3.97 3.38 23.54
CA GLN A 125 3.81 3.25 25.00
C GLN A 125 4.87 4.03 25.78
N SER A 126 6.11 4.05 25.29
CA SER A 126 7.20 4.82 25.93
C SER A 126 6.97 6.34 25.90
N VAL A 127 6.14 6.84 24.98
CA VAL A 127 5.83 8.26 24.80
C VAL A 127 4.62 8.69 25.63
N LEU A 128 3.72 7.78 26.03
CA LEU A 128 2.52 8.10 26.82
C LEU A 128 2.77 8.93 28.10
N PRO A 129 3.85 8.72 28.88
CA PRO A 129 4.15 9.59 30.03
C PRO A 129 4.35 11.06 29.67
N ARG A 130 4.75 11.39 28.43
CA ARG A 130 4.90 12.77 27.94
C ARG A 130 3.56 13.47 27.77
N TYR A 131 2.47 12.72 27.57
CA TYR A 131 1.13 13.30 27.59
C TYR A 131 0.72 13.67 29.01
N ALA A 132 1.06 12.84 30.01
CA ALA A 132 0.76 13.14 31.40
C ALA A 132 1.45 14.42 31.93
N SER A 133 2.61 14.77 31.36
CA SER A 133 3.33 16.00 31.68
C SER A 133 2.98 17.19 30.79
N TYR A 134 2.06 17.04 29.82
CA TYR A 134 1.66 18.12 28.93
C TYR A 134 0.89 19.21 29.68
N GLN A 135 1.46 20.41 29.72
CA GLN A 135 0.91 21.58 30.39
C GLN A 135 0.89 22.75 29.42
N GLN A 136 -0.32 23.22 29.10
CA GLN A 136 -0.53 24.37 28.22
C GLN A 136 -1.68 25.23 28.75
N GLN A 137 -1.63 26.52 28.44
CA GLN A 137 -2.63 27.52 28.83
C GLN A 137 -3.18 28.24 27.59
N GLY A 138 -4.38 28.81 27.73
CA GLY A 138 -5.03 29.61 26.69
C GLY A 138 -6.39 29.05 26.25
N PRO A 139 -6.94 29.57 25.15
CA PRO A 139 -8.22 29.12 24.59
C PRO A 139 -8.06 27.77 23.90
N ILE A 140 -9.00 26.84 24.06
CA ILE A 140 -8.93 25.50 23.48
C ILE A 140 -9.17 25.55 21.96
N SER A 141 -8.32 24.85 21.22
CA SER A 141 -8.37 24.72 19.76
C SER A 141 -8.31 23.24 19.36
N ILE A 142 -9.47 22.62 19.14
CA ILE A 142 -9.57 21.27 18.56
C ILE A 142 -9.03 21.29 17.13
N ARG A 143 -9.24 22.41 16.43
CA ARG A 143 -8.69 22.68 15.09
C ARG A 143 -7.18 22.45 15.03
N SER A 144 -6.43 22.94 16.02
CA SER A 144 -4.98 22.79 16.06
C SER A 144 -4.54 21.32 16.00
N ALA A 145 -5.28 20.44 16.67
CA ALA A 145 -5.02 19.01 16.70
C ALA A 145 -5.25 18.36 15.34
N LEU A 146 -6.36 18.70 14.67
CA LEU A 146 -6.70 18.18 13.35
C LEU A 146 -5.70 18.64 12.28
N ARG A 147 -5.23 19.89 12.34
CA ARG A 147 -4.20 20.38 11.41
C ARG A 147 -2.86 19.69 11.63
N LEU A 148 -2.47 19.43 12.87
CA LEU A 148 -1.25 18.71 13.15
C LEU A 148 -1.36 17.23 12.72
N ALA A 149 -2.51 16.59 12.93
CA ALA A 149 -2.78 15.25 12.41
C ALA A 149 -2.64 15.22 10.87
N LYS A 150 -3.17 16.25 10.18
CA LYS A 150 -3.02 16.41 8.72
C LYS A 150 -1.55 16.47 8.31
N SER A 151 -0.74 17.26 9.01
CA SER A 151 0.70 17.36 8.73
C SER A 151 1.44 16.03 8.96
N LEU A 152 1.12 15.31 10.05
CA LEU A 152 1.72 13.99 10.33
C LEU A 152 1.36 12.97 9.24
N MET A 153 0.08 12.92 8.86
CA MET A 153 -0.39 12.03 7.80
C MET A 153 0.21 12.38 6.45
N SER A 154 0.22 13.66 6.07
CA SER A 154 0.84 14.10 4.82
C SER A 154 2.34 13.82 4.77
N GLY A 155 3.04 13.92 5.91
CA GLY A 155 4.46 13.58 5.98
C GLY A 155 4.71 12.09 5.80
N ASP A 156 3.87 11.24 6.39
CA ASP A 156 3.94 9.79 6.23
C ASP A 156 3.56 9.34 4.81
N MET A 157 2.49 9.89 4.23
CA MET A 157 2.09 9.62 2.83
C MET A 157 3.15 10.03 1.80
N GLN A 158 4.01 11.00 2.13
CA GLN A 158 5.13 11.40 1.26
C GLN A 158 6.38 10.52 1.45
N ALA A 159 6.52 9.88 2.60
CA ALA A 159 7.68 9.06 2.94
C ALA A 159 7.45 7.56 2.67
N SER A 160 6.20 7.12 2.67
CA SER A 160 5.81 5.74 2.38
C SER A 160 5.65 5.50 0.87
N CYS A 161 5.89 4.25 0.49
CA CYS A 161 5.61 3.72 -0.84
C CYS A 161 4.17 3.98 -1.29
N ARG A 162 3.95 4.35 -2.56
CA ARG A 162 2.59 4.61 -3.09
C ARG A 162 1.68 3.40 -2.95
N GLY A 163 2.18 2.19 -3.24
CA GLY A 163 1.44 0.94 -3.03
C GLY A 163 1.10 0.66 -1.55
N GLU A 164 1.93 1.09 -0.60
CA GLU A 164 1.62 1.04 0.84
C GLU A 164 0.52 2.05 1.17
N VAL A 165 0.68 3.31 0.74
CA VAL A 165 -0.28 4.40 0.99
C VAL A 165 -1.67 4.03 0.45
N ALA A 166 -1.74 3.47 -0.76
CA ALA A 166 -2.98 3.04 -1.40
C ALA A 166 -3.76 1.96 -0.64
N ARG A 167 -3.07 1.18 0.20
CA ARG A 167 -3.69 0.15 1.05
C ARG A 167 -3.79 0.58 2.51
N THR A 168 -3.20 1.71 2.87
CA THR A 168 -3.16 2.19 4.25
C THR A 168 -4.45 2.88 4.66
N ARG A 169 -4.99 2.49 5.81
CA ARG A 169 -6.08 3.20 6.49
C ARG A 169 -5.52 4.13 7.55
N TYR A 170 -5.79 5.42 7.42
CA TYR A 170 -5.44 6.42 8.43
C TYR A 170 -6.66 6.74 9.28
N ILE A 171 -6.51 6.67 10.61
CA ILE A 171 -7.58 6.95 11.56
C ILE A 171 -7.13 8.06 12.50
N VAL A 172 -7.87 9.15 12.58
CA VAL A 172 -7.61 10.21 13.57
C VAL A 172 -8.64 10.11 14.69
N VAL A 173 -8.18 9.94 15.92
CA VAL A 173 -9.03 9.82 17.12
C VAL A 173 -8.81 11.02 18.03
N PRO A 174 -9.54 12.14 17.83
CA PRO A 174 -9.50 13.26 18.75
C PRO A 174 -10.36 12.95 20.00
N VAL A 175 -9.73 12.94 21.16
CA VAL A 175 -10.37 12.82 22.48
C VAL A 175 -10.62 14.23 23.02
N ILE A 176 -11.88 14.64 23.01
CA ILE A 176 -12.34 16.01 23.23
C ILE A 176 -13.08 16.08 24.58
N ARG A 177 -12.67 17.02 25.43
CA ARG A 177 -13.26 17.27 26.75
C ARG A 177 -14.12 18.53 26.78
N SER A 178 -13.77 19.53 25.98
CA SER A 178 -14.45 20.83 25.98
C SER A 178 -14.47 21.45 24.58
N SER A 179 -15.31 22.46 24.42
CA SER A 179 -15.58 23.07 23.13
C SER A 179 -14.37 23.80 22.56
N ASP A 180 -14.28 23.80 21.23
CA ASP A 180 -13.40 24.64 20.47
C ASP A 180 -13.89 26.09 20.56
N VAL A 181 -13.00 26.98 20.99
CA VAL A 181 -13.23 28.43 21.12
C VAL A 181 -12.27 29.19 20.19
N SER A 182 -11.91 28.58 19.07
CA SER A 182 -10.94 29.14 18.11
C SER A 182 -11.47 30.42 17.48
N CYS A 183 -12.75 30.47 17.12
CA CYS A 183 -13.39 31.65 16.55
C CYS A 183 -13.62 32.78 17.57
N ASP A 184 -13.68 32.47 18.87
CA ASP A 184 -13.73 33.49 19.93
C ASP A 184 -12.38 34.21 20.08
N ASN A 185 -11.29 33.56 19.67
CA ASN A 185 -9.92 33.97 19.97
C ASN A 185 -9.04 33.96 18.71
N PRO A 186 -9.33 34.82 17.70
CA PRO A 186 -8.64 34.81 16.41
C PRO A 186 -7.14 35.12 16.52
N ALA A 187 -6.72 35.85 17.57
CA ALA A 187 -5.30 36.13 17.84
C ALA A 187 -4.48 34.86 18.09
N TYR A 188 -5.10 33.80 18.62
CA TYR A 188 -4.48 32.49 18.83
C TYR A 188 -4.66 31.55 17.63
N ASN A 189 -5.51 31.92 16.67
CA ASN A 189 -6.01 31.04 15.62
C ASN A 189 -5.96 31.73 14.26
N ILE A 190 -4.74 31.98 13.78
CA ILE A 190 -4.52 32.64 12.49
C ILE A 190 -4.97 31.73 11.33
N GLY A 191 -5.62 32.32 10.33
CA GLY A 191 -6.00 31.66 9.09
C GLY A 191 -7.25 30.77 9.19
N ILE A 192 -8.23 31.12 10.03
CA ILE A 192 -9.60 30.55 9.97
C ILE A 192 -10.17 30.81 8.57
N ASP A 193 -10.95 29.87 8.03
CA ASP A 193 -11.61 30.03 6.73
C ASP A 193 -12.51 31.29 6.76
N ASN A 194 -12.29 32.19 5.79
CA ASN A 194 -13.06 33.42 5.66
C ASN A 194 -14.57 33.17 5.55
N ARG A 195 -14.98 32.04 4.99
CA ARG A 195 -16.40 31.64 4.93
C ARG A 195 -16.96 31.39 6.33
N CYS A 196 -16.17 30.78 7.21
CA CYS A 196 -16.58 30.51 8.59
C CYS A 196 -16.54 31.77 9.46
N THR A 197 -15.56 32.66 9.26
CA THR A 197 -15.51 33.93 10.01
C THR A 197 -16.72 34.83 9.73
N THR A 198 -17.31 34.77 8.52
CA THR A 198 -18.55 35.50 8.23
C THR A 198 -19.72 35.10 9.14
N LEU A 199 -19.72 33.89 9.70
CA LEU A 199 -20.76 33.44 10.64
C LEU A 199 -20.60 34.08 12.02
N ALA A 200 -19.35 34.35 12.45
CA ALA A 200 -19.07 35.07 13.68
C ALA A 200 -19.43 36.57 13.59
N GLU A 201 -19.42 37.11 12.36
CA GLU A 201 -19.71 38.53 12.05
C GLU A 201 -21.12 38.74 11.49
N ALA A 202 -21.97 37.71 11.49
CA ALA A 202 -23.31 37.77 10.91
C ALA A 202 -24.21 38.78 11.64
N ALA A 203 -25.23 39.27 10.92
CA ALA A 203 -26.20 40.21 11.48
C ALA A 203 -26.90 39.60 12.72
N GLY A 204 -26.78 40.27 13.87
CA GLY A 204 -27.35 39.82 15.14
C GLY A 204 -26.35 39.23 16.14
N CYS A 205 -25.12 38.90 15.74
CA CYS A 205 -24.11 38.36 16.66
C CYS A 205 -23.73 39.36 17.76
N GLY A 206 -23.60 40.65 17.43
CA GLY A 206 -23.31 41.71 18.41
C GLY A 206 -24.49 42.15 19.29
N ALA A 207 -25.67 41.51 19.18
CA ALA A 207 -26.86 41.94 19.90
C ALA A 207 -26.81 41.64 21.42
N SER A 208 -26.10 40.58 21.81
CA SER A 208 -25.85 40.22 23.22
C SER A 208 -24.61 39.32 23.32
N PRO A 209 -23.99 39.17 24.51
CA PRO A 209 -22.89 38.22 24.71
C PRO A 209 -23.26 36.78 24.35
N GLU A 210 -24.50 36.37 24.62
CA GLU A 210 -25.03 35.04 24.28
C GLU A 210 -25.20 34.87 22.75
N ALA A 211 -25.67 35.91 22.06
CA ALA A 211 -25.78 35.89 20.61
C ALA A 211 -24.40 35.77 19.95
N GLN A 212 -23.40 36.48 20.48
CA GLN A 212 -22.03 36.40 19.97
C GLN A 212 -21.43 35.01 20.20
N ALA A 213 -21.62 34.43 21.39
CA ALA A 213 -21.15 33.08 21.71
C ALA A 213 -21.77 32.02 20.78
N ASN A 214 -23.06 32.14 20.45
CA ASN A 214 -23.73 31.24 19.51
C ASN A 214 -23.19 31.36 18.07
N CYS A 215 -22.89 32.57 17.62
CA CYS A 215 -22.28 32.81 16.32
C CYS A 215 -20.84 32.26 16.27
N ASN A 216 -20.06 32.47 17.32
CA ASN A 216 -18.69 31.96 17.39
C ASN A 216 -18.67 30.42 17.46
N ALA A 217 -19.61 29.80 18.18
CA ALA A 217 -19.79 28.35 18.17
C ALA A 217 -20.14 27.81 16.77
N SER A 218 -20.96 28.54 16.01
CA SER A 218 -21.31 28.21 14.61
C SER A 218 -20.10 28.36 13.68
N CYS A 219 -19.28 29.40 13.89
CA CYS A 219 -18.00 29.57 13.19
C CYS A 219 -17.03 28.42 13.48
N SER A 220 -16.85 28.04 14.75
CA SER A 220 -15.99 26.91 15.12
C SER A 220 -16.51 25.59 14.55
N GLN A 221 -17.84 25.38 14.52
CA GLN A 221 -18.43 24.21 13.87
C GLN A 221 -18.13 24.16 12.36
N CYS A 222 -18.26 25.31 11.67
CA CYS A 222 -17.90 25.44 10.26
C CYS A 222 -16.42 25.14 10.02
N GLU A 223 -15.53 25.70 10.83
CA GLU A 223 -14.08 25.51 10.69
C GLU A 223 -13.66 24.05 10.95
N LEU A 224 -14.23 23.41 11.98
CA LEU A 224 -13.95 22.00 12.26
C LEU A 224 -14.42 21.10 11.11
N THR A 225 -15.60 21.38 10.53
CA THR A 225 -16.09 20.68 9.33
C THR A 225 -15.12 20.86 8.17
N ALA A 226 -14.62 22.08 7.94
CA ALA A 226 -13.69 22.38 6.85
C ALA A 226 -12.36 21.65 7.01
N VAL A 227 -11.72 21.73 8.18
CA VAL A 227 -10.42 21.07 8.43
C VAL A 227 -10.54 19.55 8.40
N THR A 228 -11.65 18.98 8.88
CA THR A 228 -11.90 17.54 8.74
C THR A 228 -12.12 17.13 7.28
N GLY A 229 -12.79 17.96 6.48
CA GLY A 229 -12.91 17.77 5.04
C GLY A 229 -11.54 17.78 4.34
N GLU A 230 -10.62 18.66 4.75
CA GLU A 230 -9.25 18.66 4.23
C GLU A 230 -8.46 17.39 4.59
N LEU A 231 -8.67 16.84 5.79
CA LEU A 231 -8.09 15.54 6.18
C LEU A 231 -8.61 14.42 5.27
N LYS A 232 -9.92 14.37 5.01
CA LYS A 232 -10.52 13.41 4.08
C LYS A 232 -9.95 13.56 2.67
N ALA A 233 -9.79 14.80 2.19
CA ALA A 233 -9.25 15.09 0.87
C ALA A 233 -7.78 14.64 0.70
N LEU A 234 -7.03 14.39 1.78
CA LEU A 234 -5.69 13.78 1.67
C LEU A 234 -5.74 12.39 1.05
N ALA A 235 -6.82 11.63 1.29
CA ALA A 235 -6.98 10.29 0.70
C ALA A 235 -6.98 10.40 -0.83
N ASP A 236 -7.80 11.30 -1.37
CA ASP A 236 -7.89 11.52 -2.82
C ASP A 236 -6.59 12.10 -3.40
N GLN A 237 -5.92 12.99 -2.64
CA GLN A 237 -4.70 13.65 -3.10
C GLN A 237 -3.51 12.70 -3.23
N PHE A 238 -3.34 11.79 -2.27
CA PHE A 238 -2.21 10.85 -2.22
C PHE A 238 -2.60 9.43 -2.65
N GLY A 239 -3.85 9.22 -3.05
CA GLY A 239 -4.39 7.91 -3.41
C GLY A 239 -4.44 6.94 -2.22
N ALA A 240 -4.58 7.42 -0.98
CA ALA A 240 -4.58 6.57 0.20
C ALA A 240 -5.86 5.75 0.33
N GLY A 241 -5.77 4.55 0.91
CA GLY A 241 -6.88 3.60 0.97
C GLY A 241 -8.13 4.14 1.67
N GLU A 242 -7.97 4.66 2.89
CA GLU A 242 -9.04 5.38 3.58
C GLU A 242 -8.45 6.35 4.60
N VAL A 243 -9.06 7.53 4.74
CA VAL A 243 -8.84 8.41 5.90
C VAL A 243 -10.15 8.50 6.66
N SER A 244 -10.19 8.19 7.95
CA SER A 244 -11.37 8.35 8.80
C SER A 244 -11.04 9.15 10.07
N ILE A 245 -12.01 9.91 10.58
CA ILE A 245 -11.84 10.70 11.79
C ILE A 245 -12.93 10.29 12.76
N GLN A 246 -12.54 9.71 13.89
CA GLN A 246 -13.42 9.13 14.91
C GLN A 246 -13.34 9.94 16.20
N PRO A 247 -14.14 11.02 16.36
CA PRO A 247 -14.06 11.85 17.55
C PRO A 247 -14.70 11.16 18.76
N VAL A 248 -14.03 11.30 19.91
CA VAL A 248 -14.48 10.78 21.20
C VAL A 248 -14.76 11.96 22.12
N TYR A 249 -16.02 12.20 22.44
CA TYR A 249 -16.43 13.20 23.41
C TYR A 249 -16.44 12.62 24.82
N VAL A 250 -15.61 13.17 25.71
CA VAL A 250 -15.60 12.81 27.12
C VAL A 250 -16.43 13.81 27.92
N ARG A 251 -17.65 13.39 28.28
CA ARG A 251 -18.61 14.23 28.98
C ARG A 251 -18.25 14.37 30.46
N GLY A 252 -18.44 15.58 30.99
CA GLY A 252 -18.49 15.81 32.42
C GLY A 252 -19.81 15.34 33.03
N ALA A 253 -20.08 15.75 34.28
CA ALA A 253 -21.34 15.40 34.95
C ALA A 253 -22.57 15.92 34.19
N THR A 254 -22.46 17.11 33.60
CA THR A 254 -23.44 17.70 32.69
C THR A 254 -22.81 17.79 31.29
N PRO A 255 -23.43 17.20 30.27
CA PRO A 255 -22.89 17.29 28.91
C PRO A 255 -23.03 18.72 28.36
N ASP A 256 -21.97 19.19 27.70
CA ASP A 256 -21.98 20.48 27.02
C ASP A 256 -22.61 20.36 25.62
N PRO A 257 -23.74 21.03 25.35
CA PRO A 257 -24.38 20.98 24.05
C PRO A 257 -23.50 21.54 22.92
N VAL A 258 -22.64 22.52 23.18
CA VAL A 258 -21.78 23.12 22.14
C VAL A 258 -20.70 22.13 21.72
N THR A 259 -19.98 21.54 22.70
CA THR A 259 -18.99 20.49 22.41
C THR A 259 -19.61 19.34 21.63
N ARG A 260 -20.83 18.88 22.00
CA ARG A 260 -21.50 17.79 21.29
C ARG A 260 -21.76 18.11 19.82
N LEU A 261 -22.21 19.34 19.51
CA LEU A 261 -22.45 19.76 18.12
C LEU A 261 -21.15 19.85 17.31
N GLN A 262 -20.06 20.32 17.93
CA GLN A 262 -18.74 20.38 17.30
C GLN A 262 -18.18 18.98 17.02
N VAL A 263 -18.30 18.06 17.98
CA VAL A 263 -17.91 16.64 17.83
C VAL A 263 -18.72 15.98 16.71
N ALA A 264 -20.03 16.22 16.66
CA ALA A 264 -20.89 15.72 15.59
C ALA A 264 -20.48 16.28 14.21
N ALA A 265 -20.09 17.55 14.13
CA ALA A 265 -19.60 18.14 12.89
C ALA A 265 -18.30 17.48 12.39
N ILE A 266 -17.36 17.19 13.31
CA ILE A 266 -16.14 16.44 13.01
C ILE A 266 -16.49 15.03 12.53
N ALA A 267 -17.38 14.32 13.23
CA ALA A 267 -17.76 12.95 12.88
C ALA A 267 -18.39 12.88 11.49
N ASN A 268 -19.38 13.75 11.22
CA ASN A 268 -20.07 13.82 9.94
C ASN A 268 -19.12 14.14 8.78
N ALA A 269 -18.22 15.11 8.94
CA ALA A 269 -17.22 15.43 7.93
C ALA A 269 -16.15 14.31 7.81
N GLY A 270 -15.89 13.60 8.89
CA GLY A 270 -14.90 12.54 9.01
C GLY A 270 -15.37 11.15 8.58
N GLY A 271 -16.63 11.02 8.18
CA GLY A 271 -17.24 9.77 7.76
C GLY A 271 -17.37 8.75 8.90
N SER A 272 -17.57 9.22 10.14
CA SER A 272 -17.78 8.37 11.30
C SER A 272 -19.01 8.82 12.10
N GLU A 273 -19.43 8.00 13.06
CA GLU A 273 -20.40 8.40 14.08
C GLU A 273 -19.67 8.96 15.30
N PRO A 274 -20.20 10.00 15.99
CA PRO A 274 -19.58 10.54 17.18
C PRO A 274 -19.71 9.55 18.35
N VAL A 275 -18.63 9.34 19.09
CA VAL A 275 -18.62 8.46 20.27
C VAL A 275 -18.61 9.31 21.53
N GLU A 276 -19.61 9.13 22.40
CA GLU A 276 -19.72 9.85 23.68
C GLU A 276 -19.48 8.89 24.85
N THR A 277 -18.65 9.29 25.81
CA THR A 277 -18.26 8.48 26.98
C THR A 277 -17.99 9.36 28.20
N ASP A 278 -17.94 8.78 29.39
CA ASP A 278 -17.46 9.46 30.59
C ASP A 278 -16.00 9.06 30.90
N PHE A 279 -15.41 9.67 31.93
CA PHE A 279 -14.00 9.42 32.30
C PHE A 279 -13.71 7.92 32.51
N ALA A 280 -14.57 7.23 33.27
CA ALA A 280 -14.39 5.81 33.59
C ALA A 280 -14.66 4.89 32.39
N GLY A 281 -15.52 5.33 31.46
CA GLY A 281 -15.82 4.62 30.22
C GLY A 281 -14.76 4.79 29.13
N LEU A 282 -13.90 5.82 29.22
CA LEU A 282 -12.90 6.14 28.18
C LEU A 282 -11.96 4.97 27.85
N PRO A 283 -11.35 4.24 28.80
CA PRO A 283 -10.45 3.14 28.47
C PRO A 283 -11.14 2.05 27.65
N ASN A 284 -12.35 1.66 28.06
CA ASN A 284 -13.17 0.68 27.36
C ASN A 284 -13.65 1.17 25.99
N THR A 285 -13.83 2.49 25.85
CA THR A 285 -14.24 3.10 24.58
C THR A 285 -13.09 3.02 23.58
N LEU A 286 -11.90 3.48 23.97
CA LEU A 286 -10.71 3.43 23.13
C LEU A 286 -10.35 1.98 22.74
N ALA A 287 -10.50 1.02 23.64
CA ALA A 287 -10.21 -0.38 23.37
C ALA A 287 -11.23 -1.10 22.45
N ARG A 288 -12.42 -0.52 22.23
CA ARG A 288 -13.50 -1.11 21.42
C ARG A 288 -13.71 -0.42 20.07
N LEU A 289 -13.07 0.73 19.84
CA LEU A 289 -13.09 1.35 18.52
C LEU A 289 -12.54 0.36 17.49
N ASP A 290 -13.13 0.39 16.30
CA ASP A 290 -12.72 -0.46 15.21
C ASP A 290 -11.51 0.15 14.51
N TYR A 291 -10.35 -0.45 14.77
CA TYR A 291 -9.10 -0.12 14.09
C TYR A 291 -8.68 -1.19 13.09
N GLY A 292 -9.43 -2.29 12.98
CA GLY A 292 -9.01 -3.49 12.26
C GLY A 292 -9.69 -3.66 10.92
N SER A 293 -10.80 -2.98 10.63
CA SER A 293 -11.61 -3.34 9.47
C SER A 293 -11.20 -2.64 8.18
N LEU A 294 -10.23 -3.22 7.48
CA LEU A 294 -10.47 -3.51 6.07
C LEU A 294 -10.42 -5.02 5.95
N ASP A 295 -11.53 -5.70 6.27
CA ASP A 295 -11.74 -7.10 5.85
C ASP A 295 -12.01 -7.11 4.33
N ASN A 296 -11.08 -6.56 3.55
CA ASN A 296 -11.13 -6.61 2.11
C ASN A 296 -10.34 -7.85 1.69
N ALA A 297 -11.06 -8.95 1.44
CA ALA A 297 -10.44 -10.11 0.82
C ALA A 297 -9.80 -9.70 -0.51
N LEU A 298 -8.48 -9.84 -0.59
CA LEU A 298 -7.76 -9.64 -1.82
C LEU A 298 -8.29 -10.62 -2.87
N LYS A 299 -8.47 -10.13 -4.09
CA LYS A 299 -8.85 -10.95 -5.24
C LYS A 299 -7.70 -10.93 -6.23
N LEU A 300 -7.50 -12.05 -6.91
CA LEU A 300 -6.54 -12.15 -7.98
C LEU A 300 -6.96 -11.18 -9.10
N LYS A 301 -6.15 -10.14 -9.36
CA LYS A 301 -6.36 -9.19 -10.46
C LYS A 301 -6.05 -9.86 -11.79
N ARG A 302 -4.86 -10.45 -11.90
CA ARG A 302 -4.35 -11.14 -13.08
C ARG A 302 -3.37 -12.24 -12.68
N PHE A 303 -3.21 -13.23 -13.55
CA PHE A 303 -2.22 -14.30 -13.41
C PHE A 303 -1.55 -14.49 -14.76
N VAL A 304 -0.25 -14.23 -14.82
CA VAL A 304 0.59 -14.35 -16.02
C VAL A 304 1.67 -15.39 -15.74
N ALA A 305 1.96 -16.23 -16.73
CA ALA A 305 3.11 -17.12 -16.69
C ALA A 305 4.10 -16.69 -17.75
N PHE A 306 5.32 -16.39 -17.33
CA PHE A 306 6.37 -15.89 -18.19
C PHE A 306 7.56 -16.85 -18.17
N ASN A 307 8.03 -17.28 -19.34
CA ASN A 307 9.20 -18.14 -19.43
C ASN A 307 10.44 -17.31 -19.75
N ARG A 308 11.22 -16.95 -18.72
CA ARG A 308 12.47 -16.19 -18.89
C ARG A 308 13.49 -16.89 -19.79
N ASN A 309 13.42 -18.21 -19.95
CA ASN A 309 14.42 -18.95 -20.73
C ASN A 309 14.13 -19.03 -22.23
N VAL A 310 13.03 -18.45 -22.68
CA VAL A 310 12.61 -18.45 -24.08
C VAL A 310 12.40 -17.01 -24.51
N GLN A 311 13.20 -16.53 -25.45
CA GLN A 311 12.92 -15.27 -26.13
C GLN A 311 12.18 -15.56 -27.44
N VAL A 312 11.09 -14.84 -27.70
CA VAL A 312 10.40 -14.89 -28.99
C VAL A 312 10.72 -13.63 -29.77
N ARG A 313 11.20 -13.80 -31.00
CA ARG A 313 11.49 -12.70 -31.92
C ARG A 313 11.16 -13.13 -33.34
N ASP A 314 10.34 -12.35 -34.04
CA ASP A 314 9.91 -12.64 -35.42
C ASP A 314 9.29 -14.05 -35.59
N GLY A 315 8.46 -14.46 -34.61
CA GLY A 315 7.82 -15.78 -34.57
C GLY A 315 8.79 -16.96 -34.39
N GLN A 316 10.04 -16.71 -33.99
CA GLN A 316 11.05 -17.72 -33.70
C GLN A 316 11.41 -17.73 -32.22
N MET A 317 11.74 -18.91 -31.69
CA MET A 317 12.14 -19.07 -30.29
C MET A 317 13.65 -19.21 -30.20
N TYR A 318 14.25 -18.42 -29.31
CA TYR A 318 15.65 -18.46 -28.94
C TYR A 318 15.78 -18.90 -27.49
N ALA A 319 16.89 -19.58 -27.16
CA ALA A 319 17.22 -19.92 -25.79
C ALA A 319 17.90 -18.73 -25.12
N ASP A 320 17.47 -18.43 -23.91
CA ASP A 320 18.05 -17.46 -23.00
C ASP A 320 18.37 -18.24 -21.70
N SER A 321 19.62 -18.63 -21.53
CA SER A 321 19.98 -19.63 -20.52
C SER A 321 20.02 -19.07 -19.10
N ASP A 322 20.26 -17.77 -18.94
CA ASP A 322 20.30 -17.09 -17.65
C ASP A 322 19.02 -16.28 -17.35
N GLY A 323 18.24 -15.97 -18.38
CA GLY A 323 16.91 -15.40 -18.34
C GLY A 323 16.89 -13.89 -18.19
N ASP A 324 17.95 -13.20 -18.62
CA ASP A 324 18.11 -11.76 -18.44
C ASP A 324 17.43 -10.91 -19.55
N GLY A 325 16.90 -11.57 -20.59
CA GLY A 325 16.24 -10.94 -21.73
C GLY A 325 17.08 -10.90 -23.00
N ILE A 326 18.30 -11.44 -22.99
CA ILE A 326 19.17 -11.57 -24.16
C ILE A 326 19.32 -13.06 -24.51
N GLY A 327 19.18 -13.40 -25.81
CA GLY A 327 19.38 -14.79 -26.23
C GLY A 327 20.86 -15.19 -26.23
N ASP A 328 21.15 -16.46 -25.92
CA ASP A 328 22.50 -17.03 -25.81
C ASP A 328 23.43 -16.69 -27.00
N ASP A 329 22.87 -16.67 -28.22
CA ASP A 329 23.60 -16.37 -29.45
C ASP A 329 23.95 -14.88 -29.57
N ASP A 330 23.05 -14.00 -29.12
CA ASP A 330 23.23 -12.55 -29.15
C ASP A 330 24.23 -12.13 -28.07
N GLU A 331 24.18 -12.71 -26.87
CA GLU A 331 25.16 -12.51 -25.80
C GLU A 331 26.58 -12.87 -26.25
N ARG A 332 26.77 -14.04 -26.88
CA ARG A 332 28.07 -14.43 -27.45
C ARG A 332 28.58 -13.45 -28.51
N ALA A 333 27.68 -12.85 -29.27
CA ALA A 333 28.03 -11.87 -30.29
C ALA A 333 28.44 -10.53 -29.68
N LEU A 334 27.85 -10.17 -28.53
CA LEU A 334 28.15 -8.98 -27.75
C LEU A 334 29.36 -9.15 -26.81
N GLY A 335 29.76 -10.39 -26.53
CA GLY A 335 30.88 -10.70 -25.63
C GLY A 335 30.47 -10.86 -24.16
N LEU A 336 29.18 -11.04 -23.92
CA LEU A 336 28.56 -11.30 -22.62
C LEU A 336 28.64 -12.79 -22.25
N ASP A 337 28.28 -13.16 -21.03
CA ASP A 337 28.30 -14.55 -20.55
C ASP A 337 26.88 -15.17 -20.48
N PRO A 338 26.52 -16.10 -21.40
CA PRO A 338 25.17 -16.68 -21.49
C PRO A 338 24.63 -17.47 -20.31
N VAL A 339 25.37 -17.55 -19.21
CA VAL A 339 24.93 -18.25 -17.99
C VAL A 339 24.94 -17.35 -16.76
N ILE A 340 25.24 -16.06 -16.92
CA ILE A 340 25.35 -15.07 -15.85
C ILE A 340 24.51 -13.85 -16.24
N PRO A 341 23.35 -13.60 -15.58
CA PRO A 341 22.46 -12.50 -15.95
C PRO A 341 23.04 -11.09 -15.86
N ASP A 342 24.20 -10.94 -15.23
CA ASP A 342 24.90 -9.69 -14.89
C ASP A 342 26.40 -9.98 -15.07
N THR A 343 26.91 -9.68 -16.27
CA THR A 343 28.25 -10.07 -16.73
C THR A 343 29.34 -9.32 -15.95
N ASP A 344 29.13 -8.05 -15.59
CA ASP A 344 30.13 -7.22 -14.90
C ASP A 344 29.98 -7.18 -13.37
N GLN A 345 28.90 -7.76 -12.85
CA GLN A 345 28.59 -7.99 -11.44
C GLN A 345 28.34 -6.72 -10.64
N ASP A 346 27.75 -5.71 -11.25
CA ASP A 346 27.38 -4.47 -10.59
C ASP A 346 25.98 -4.47 -9.96
N GLY A 347 25.17 -5.48 -10.30
CA GLY A 347 23.79 -5.66 -9.84
C GLY A 347 22.71 -5.22 -10.81
N LEU A 348 23.03 -4.90 -12.07
CA LEU A 348 22.08 -4.70 -13.15
C LEU A 348 22.15 -5.90 -14.11
N MET A 349 20.99 -6.39 -14.57
CA MET A 349 20.99 -7.43 -15.61
C MET A 349 21.44 -6.87 -16.97
N ASP A 350 22.21 -7.64 -17.75
CA ASP A 350 22.75 -7.16 -19.04
C ASP A 350 21.63 -6.71 -19.99
N GLY A 351 20.50 -7.43 -20.00
CA GLY A 351 19.30 -7.05 -20.75
C GLY A 351 18.71 -5.70 -20.35
N VAL A 352 18.73 -5.34 -19.06
CA VAL A 352 18.29 -4.04 -18.55
C VAL A 352 19.24 -2.93 -19.00
N GLU A 353 20.54 -3.18 -18.89
CA GLU A 353 21.58 -2.24 -19.30
C GLU A 353 21.50 -1.92 -20.79
N LEU A 354 21.42 -2.95 -21.66
CA LEU A 354 21.28 -2.75 -23.11
C LEU A 354 20.02 -1.98 -23.47
N ARG A 355 18.89 -2.27 -22.81
CA ARG A 355 17.63 -1.54 -23.03
C ARG A 355 17.78 -0.05 -22.74
N MET A 356 18.57 0.29 -21.74
CA MET A 356 18.80 1.67 -21.30
C MET A 356 20.01 2.33 -21.97
N GLY A 357 20.75 1.59 -22.80
CA GLY A 357 21.93 2.07 -23.52
C GLY A 357 23.18 2.19 -22.65
N LEU A 358 23.24 1.41 -21.56
CA LEU A 358 24.43 1.20 -20.73
C LEU A 358 25.31 0.11 -21.36
N ASP A 359 26.50 -0.11 -20.79
CA ASP A 359 27.51 -1.07 -21.29
C ASP A 359 27.65 -2.23 -20.30
N PRO A 360 27.10 -3.43 -20.59
CA PRO A 360 27.08 -4.57 -19.65
C PRO A 360 28.44 -5.18 -19.31
N LEU A 361 29.52 -4.60 -19.84
CA LEU A 361 30.90 -4.99 -19.56
C LEU A 361 31.59 -3.97 -18.63
N ALA A 362 30.88 -2.95 -18.16
CA ALA A 362 31.46 -1.79 -17.49
C ALA A 362 30.64 -1.31 -16.27
N VAL A 363 31.05 -1.81 -15.10
CA VAL A 363 30.45 -1.51 -13.78
C VAL A 363 29.92 -0.09 -13.63
N ASP A 364 28.62 0.02 -13.43
CA ASP A 364 27.91 1.24 -13.12
C ASP A 364 27.79 1.49 -11.61
N VAL A 365 27.65 2.78 -11.26
CA VAL A 365 27.45 3.21 -9.86
C VAL A 365 26.18 4.02 -9.76
N ILE A 366 25.11 3.31 -9.41
CA ILE A 366 23.74 3.82 -9.38
C ILE A 366 23.50 4.31 -7.93
N ASN A 367 23.67 5.62 -7.67
CA ASN A 367 23.44 6.23 -6.35
C ASN A 367 21.96 6.38 -5.90
N GLY A 368 21.62 5.88 -4.71
CA GLY A 368 20.31 6.11 -4.06
C GLY A 368 19.30 4.96 -4.20
N CYS A 369 19.80 3.75 -4.42
CA CYS A 369 19.05 2.48 -4.52
C CYS A 369 19.90 1.38 -3.88
N SER A 370 19.36 0.17 -3.80
CA SER A 370 20.10 -1.01 -3.40
C SER A 370 19.90 -2.14 -4.41
N VAL A 371 20.99 -2.67 -4.97
CA VAL A 371 20.99 -3.82 -5.87
C VAL A 371 20.56 -5.14 -5.21
N VAL A 372 20.41 -5.14 -3.89
CA VAL A 372 20.00 -6.32 -3.11
C VAL A 372 18.55 -6.20 -2.64
N GLN A 373 17.97 -5.00 -2.71
CA GLN A 373 16.58 -4.78 -2.32
C GLN A 373 15.72 -4.86 -3.57
N ASP A 374 14.62 -5.57 -3.44
CA ASP A 374 13.50 -5.63 -4.37
C ASP A 374 12.29 -5.33 -3.49
N THR A 375 11.90 -4.05 -3.47
CA THR A 375 11.01 -3.50 -2.45
C THR A 375 9.56 -3.93 -2.65
N ASP A 376 9.12 -4.15 -3.89
CA ASP A 376 7.77 -4.60 -4.22
C ASP A 376 7.64 -6.08 -4.58
N GLY A 377 8.78 -6.75 -4.85
CA GLY A 377 8.89 -8.18 -5.08
C GLY A 377 8.78 -8.61 -6.53
N ASP A 378 8.70 -7.69 -7.50
CA ASP A 378 8.45 -8.03 -8.91
C ASP A 378 9.66 -8.71 -9.61
N ARG A 379 10.82 -8.73 -8.91
CA ARG A 379 12.16 -9.26 -9.28
C ARG A 379 13.06 -8.32 -10.07
N LEU A 380 12.67 -7.08 -10.29
CA LEU A 380 13.63 -6.02 -10.52
C LEU A 380 14.13 -5.55 -9.15
N ASN A 381 15.43 -5.34 -9.04
CA ASN A 381 15.95 -4.70 -7.84
C ASN A 381 15.75 -3.17 -7.91
N ASP A 382 15.76 -2.50 -6.75
CA ASP A 382 15.51 -1.06 -6.63
C ASP A 382 16.45 -0.21 -7.52
N CYS A 383 17.63 -0.74 -7.89
CA CYS A 383 18.54 -0.07 -8.81
C CYS A 383 18.12 -0.24 -10.26
N GLU A 384 17.79 -1.45 -10.70
CA GLU A 384 17.24 -1.72 -12.03
C GLU A 384 15.99 -0.87 -12.27
N GLU A 385 15.06 -0.85 -11.34
CA GLU A 385 13.85 -0.05 -11.42
C GLU A 385 14.15 1.44 -11.58
N ARG A 386 15.16 1.94 -10.86
CA ARG A 386 15.58 3.33 -11.03
C ARG A 386 16.19 3.59 -12.40
N VAL A 387 16.97 2.67 -12.95
CA VAL A 387 17.52 2.81 -14.30
C VAL A 387 16.36 2.83 -15.31
N LEU A 388 15.38 1.96 -15.15
CA LEU A 388 14.19 1.86 -16.00
C LEU A 388 13.20 3.03 -15.82
N GLY A 389 13.29 3.72 -14.69
CA GLY A 389 12.38 4.81 -14.32
C GLY A 389 11.06 4.33 -13.72
N THR A 390 10.95 3.05 -13.36
CA THR A 390 9.81 2.46 -12.68
C THR A 390 9.80 2.79 -11.19
N ASP A 391 8.68 2.53 -10.51
CA ASP A 391 8.51 2.82 -9.08
C ASP A 391 8.81 1.57 -8.25
N ALA A 392 9.95 1.56 -7.54
CA ALA A 392 10.40 0.46 -6.66
C ALA A 392 9.42 -0.01 -5.58
N CYS A 393 8.33 0.72 -5.41
CA CYS A 393 7.27 0.42 -4.47
C CYS A 393 6.04 -0.24 -5.12
N VAL A 394 6.02 -0.42 -6.45
CA VAL A 394 4.87 -0.82 -7.25
C VAL A 394 5.33 -1.66 -8.45
N GLY A 395 5.23 -2.99 -8.32
CA GLY A 395 5.70 -3.91 -9.36
C GLY A 395 4.86 -3.99 -10.64
N ASP A 396 4.02 -2.99 -10.91
CA ASP A 396 3.15 -2.77 -12.09
C ASP A 396 2.96 -1.25 -12.12
N THR A 397 4.00 -0.54 -12.54
CA THR A 397 4.17 0.92 -12.35
C THR A 397 3.08 1.71 -13.04
N ASP A 398 2.65 1.27 -14.23
CA ASP A 398 1.61 1.93 -15.01
C ASP A 398 0.18 1.40 -14.73
N GLY A 399 0.07 0.27 -14.03
CA GLY A 399 -1.16 -0.28 -13.50
C GLY A 399 -1.97 -1.12 -14.50
N ASP A 400 -1.42 -1.45 -15.66
CA ASP A 400 -2.13 -2.19 -16.71
C ASP A 400 -2.30 -3.69 -16.40
N GLY A 401 -1.55 -4.19 -15.42
CA GLY A 401 -1.58 -5.56 -14.90
C GLY A 401 -0.48 -6.49 -15.42
N LEU A 402 0.48 -6.01 -16.20
CA LEU A 402 1.76 -6.67 -16.42
C LEU A 402 2.78 -6.19 -15.37
N PRO A 403 3.61 -7.08 -14.82
CA PRO A 403 4.70 -6.64 -13.94
C PRO A 403 5.84 -5.96 -14.70
N ASP A 404 6.52 -5.00 -14.08
CA ASP A 404 7.57 -4.19 -14.72
C ASP A 404 8.70 -5.07 -15.27
N LEU A 405 9.12 -6.14 -14.56
CA LEU A 405 10.06 -7.13 -15.09
C LEU A 405 9.55 -7.80 -16.36
N VAL A 406 8.28 -8.22 -16.40
CA VAL A 406 7.73 -8.97 -17.54
C VAL A 406 7.72 -8.07 -18.77
N GLU A 407 7.36 -6.81 -18.60
CA GLU A 407 7.40 -5.81 -19.67
C GLU A 407 8.84 -5.52 -20.11
N ALA A 408 9.77 -5.47 -19.16
CA ALA A 408 11.19 -5.32 -19.43
C ALA A 408 11.74 -6.39 -20.38
N LEU A 409 11.39 -7.65 -20.09
CA LEU A 409 11.86 -8.80 -20.86
C LEU A 409 11.06 -9.03 -22.15
N SER A 410 9.84 -8.47 -22.26
CA SER A 410 8.96 -8.63 -23.43
C SER A 410 9.03 -7.48 -24.42
N GLN A 411 9.99 -6.56 -24.27
CA GLN A 411 10.18 -5.39 -25.13
C GLN A 411 8.99 -4.42 -25.17
N THR A 412 8.18 -4.39 -24.11
CA THR A 412 7.14 -3.37 -23.88
C THR A 412 7.63 -2.30 -22.91
N ASN A 413 6.82 -1.26 -22.65
CA ASN A 413 7.22 -0.14 -21.82
C ASN A 413 6.49 -0.12 -20.48
N PRO A 414 7.18 -0.38 -19.35
CA PRO A 414 6.56 -0.46 -18.01
C PRO A 414 6.03 0.88 -17.46
N LEU A 415 6.15 1.96 -18.23
CA LEU A 415 5.67 3.30 -17.87
C LEU A 415 4.42 3.71 -18.67
N VAL A 416 3.93 2.86 -19.58
CA VAL A 416 2.87 3.19 -20.52
C VAL A 416 1.90 2.01 -20.65
N PRO A 417 0.63 2.16 -20.23
CA PRO A 417 -0.32 1.06 -20.28
C PRO A 417 -0.46 0.45 -21.68
N GLU A 418 -0.24 -0.86 -21.78
CA GLU A 418 -0.16 -1.64 -23.00
C GLU A 418 -1.49 -2.33 -23.36
N ASP A 419 -2.51 -2.20 -22.50
CA ASP A 419 -3.80 -2.90 -22.58
C ASP A 419 -4.59 -2.68 -23.88
N LEU A 420 -4.39 -1.52 -24.52
CA LEU A 420 -4.99 -1.13 -25.79
C LEU A 420 -3.97 -0.90 -26.91
N LEU A 421 -2.67 -1.05 -26.63
CA LEU A 421 -1.62 -0.85 -27.61
C LEU A 421 -1.43 -2.10 -28.47
N ASP A 422 -1.20 -1.90 -29.76
CA ASP A 422 -0.98 -2.91 -30.78
C ASP A 422 0.14 -2.37 -31.67
N SER A 423 1.37 -2.65 -31.25
CA SER A 423 2.57 -1.95 -31.74
C SER A 423 2.94 -2.31 -33.17
N ASP A 424 2.69 -3.57 -33.54
CA ASP A 424 2.97 -4.14 -34.85
C ASP A 424 1.74 -4.11 -35.80
N ARG A 425 0.55 -3.84 -35.25
CA ARG A 425 -0.75 -3.68 -35.94
C ARG A 425 -1.30 -4.95 -36.55
N ASP A 426 -1.07 -6.09 -35.91
CA ASP A 426 -1.60 -7.37 -36.38
C ASP A 426 -3.03 -7.68 -35.85
N GLY A 427 -3.47 -6.88 -34.87
CA GLY A 427 -4.79 -6.96 -34.24
C GLY A 427 -4.82 -7.76 -32.94
N LEU A 428 -3.68 -8.16 -32.40
CA LEU A 428 -3.48 -8.52 -30.99
C LEU A 428 -3.00 -7.28 -30.23
N THR A 429 -3.33 -7.19 -28.94
CA THR A 429 -2.74 -6.13 -28.10
C THR A 429 -1.42 -6.62 -27.54
N ASN A 430 -0.52 -5.70 -27.24
CA ASN A 430 0.77 -5.97 -26.60
C ASN A 430 0.58 -6.87 -25.36
N VAL A 431 -0.39 -6.56 -24.48
CA VAL A 431 -0.71 -7.42 -23.32
C VAL A 431 -1.12 -8.83 -23.71
N ALA A 432 -1.92 -9.01 -24.76
CA ALA A 432 -2.36 -10.34 -25.20
C ALA A 432 -1.20 -11.16 -25.80
N GLU A 433 -0.24 -10.50 -26.43
CA GLU A 433 0.98 -11.12 -26.94
C GLU A 433 1.90 -11.52 -25.79
N VAL A 434 2.15 -10.62 -24.83
CA VAL A 434 2.93 -10.91 -23.62
C VAL A 434 2.32 -12.05 -22.81
N GLU A 435 1.00 -12.05 -22.58
CA GLU A 435 0.31 -13.15 -21.90
C GLU A 435 0.53 -14.48 -22.63
N ALA A 436 0.54 -14.46 -23.97
CA ALA A 436 0.77 -15.64 -24.79
C ALA A 436 2.26 -15.99 -24.98
N HIS A 437 3.19 -15.20 -24.43
CA HIS A 437 4.64 -15.31 -24.63
C HIS A 437 5.03 -15.15 -26.11
N GLY A 438 4.44 -14.16 -26.78
CA GLY A 438 4.73 -13.73 -28.16
C GLY A 438 5.64 -12.49 -28.24
N ASP A 439 5.81 -11.94 -29.44
CA ASP A 439 6.64 -10.75 -29.71
C ASP A 439 5.77 -9.54 -30.10
N PRO A 440 5.54 -8.57 -29.18
CA PRO A 440 4.67 -7.41 -29.43
C PRO A 440 5.11 -6.48 -30.57
N LEU A 441 6.32 -6.67 -31.11
CA LEU A 441 6.87 -5.84 -32.17
C LEU A 441 6.82 -6.51 -33.54
N SER A 442 6.27 -7.72 -33.64
CA SER A 442 6.27 -8.52 -34.86
C SER A 442 4.92 -9.19 -35.14
N ALA A 443 4.43 -9.03 -36.38
CA ALA A 443 3.17 -9.60 -36.87
C ALA A 443 3.20 -11.12 -36.98
N ASP A 444 3.08 -11.80 -35.84
CA ASP A 444 3.36 -13.22 -35.66
C ASP A 444 2.12 -14.04 -35.27
N ARG A 445 0.91 -13.57 -35.58
CA ARG A 445 -0.37 -14.26 -35.34
C ARG A 445 -0.42 -15.78 -35.54
N ASP A 446 0.34 -16.31 -36.49
CA ASP A 446 0.46 -17.75 -36.71
C ASP A 446 1.19 -18.43 -35.54
N PHE A 447 2.30 -17.84 -35.07
CA PHE A 447 2.99 -18.23 -33.85
C PHE A 447 2.05 -18.16 -32.64
N HIS A 448 1.36 -17.03 -32.44
CA HIS A 448 0.41 -16.88 -31.33
C HIS A 448 -0.67 -17.99 -31.34
N ARG A 449 -1.24 -18.32 -32.51
CA ARG A 449 -2.26 -19.38 -32.63
C ARG A 449 -1.72 -20.78 -32.36
N GLU A 450 -0.46 -21.05 -32.70
CA GLU A 450 0.13 -22.39 -32.57
C GLU A 450 0.84 -22.63 -31.24
N ARG A 451 1.44 -21.58 -30.66
CA ARG A 451 2.36 -21.63 -29.52
C ARG A 451 1.98 -20.70 -28.37
N GLY A 452 0.97 -19.85 -28.53
CA GLY A 452 0.48 -18.98 -27.46
C GLY A 452 0.04 -19.76 -26.21
N TYR A 453 0.33 -19.21 -25.04
CA TYR A 453 0.00 -19.84 -23.76
C TYR A 453 -1.51 -19.84 -23.53
N GLY A 454 -2.03 -20.96 -23.01
CA GLY A 454 -3.44 -21.12 -22.69
C GLY A 454 -3.67 -21.02 -21.18
N TYR A 455 -4.56 -20.12 -20.76
CA TYR A 455 -4.88 -19.92 -19.34
C TYR A 455 -6.26 -20.45 -18.97
N SER A 456 -6.35 -21.03 -17.78
CA SER A 456 -7.61 -21.33 -17.11
C SER A 456 -7.48 -21.00 -15.63
N VAL A 457 -8.19 -19.96 -15.19
CA VAL A 457 -8.25 -19.52 -13.79
C VAL A 457 -9.68 -19.67 -13.31
N VAL A 458 -9.92 -20.61 -12.39
CA VAL A 458 -11.26 -20.92 -11.88
C VAL A 458 -11.28 -20.69 -10.37
N PRO A 459 -12.15 -19.81 -9.84
CA PRO A 459 -12.26 -19.62 -8.40
C PRO A 459 -12.76 -20.90 -7.73
N LEU A 460 -12.13 -21.27 -6.62
CA LEU A 460 -12.56 -22.39 -5.78
C LEU A 460 -13.70 -21.93 -4.86
N PRO A 461 -14.68 -22.80 -4.56
CA PRO A 461 -15.77 -22.47 -3.66
C PRO A 461 -15.23 -22.16 -2.25
N ILE A 462 -15.61 -21.02 -1.73
CA ILE A 462 -15.31 -20.56 -0.37
C ILE A 462 -16.22 -21.31 0.61
N ALA A 463 -15.66 -21.98 1.62
CA ALA A 463 -16.43 -22.76 2.59
C ALA A 463 -16.88 -21.91 3.79
N ASP A 464 -16.06 -20.94 4.21
CA ASP A 464 -16.37 -19.93 5.24
C ASP A 464 -15.91 -18.53 4.80
N SER A 465 -16.54 -17.46 5.27
CA SER A 465 -16.18 -16.07 4.92
C SER A 465 -14.77 -15.66 5.35
N SER A 466 -14.13 -16.45 6.22
CA SER A 466 -12.74 -16.28 6.63
C SER A 466 -11.73 -17.00 5.74
N ASP A 467 -12.15 -17.89 4.83
CA ASP A 467 -11.19 -18.63 3.99
C ASP A 467 -10.55 -17.71 2.94
N PRO A 468 -9.24 -17.88 2.66
CA PRO A 468 -8.56 -17.14 1.59
C PRO A 468 -9.20 -17.44 0.23
N ALA A 469 -9.26 -16.43 -0.63
CA ALA A 469 -9.75 -16.60 -1.99
C ALA A 469 -8.74 -17.45 -2.79
N CYS A 470 -9.08 -18.71 -3.04
CA CYS A 470 -8.25 -19.62 -3.83
C CYS A 470 -8.78 -19.80 -5.25
N TYR A 471 -7.85 -19.98 -6.18
CA TYR A 471 -8.09 -20.15 -7.61
C TYR A 471 -7.36 -21.38 -8.09
N ARG A 472 -8.03 -22.27 -8.81
CA ARG A 472 -7.35 -23.28 -9.59
C ARG A 472 -6.82 -22.63 -10.86
N THR A 473 -5.50 -22.53 -10.97
CA THR A 473 -4.81 -21.98 -12.12
C THR A 473 -4.23 -23.10 -12.96
N ARG A 474 -4.31 -22.94 -14.27
CA ARG A 474 -3.73 -23.86 -15.23
C ARG A 474 -3.17 -23.06 -16.38
N VAL A 475 -1.93 -23.36 -16.75
CA VAL A 475 -1.24 -22.81 -17.91
C VAL A 475 -0.87 -23.98 -18.81
N GLU A 476 -1.23 -23.88 -20.08
CA GLU A 476 -0.90 -24.87 -21.09
C GLU A 476 -0.03 -24.23 -22.17
N ASN A 477 0.65 -25.08 -22.94
CA ASN A 477 1.43 -24.67 -24.10
C ASN A 477 2.71 -23.88 -23.78
N VAL A 478 3.24 -23.98 -22.56
CA VAL A 478 4.48 -23.29 -22.19
C VAL A 478 5.63 -23.86 -22.98
N SER A 479 6.27 -23.04 -23.81
CA SER A 479 7.34 -23.45 -24.72
C SER A 479 8.58 -23.87 -23.94
N LEU A 480 9.25 -24.94 -24.37
CA LEU A 480 10.51 -25.41 -23.78
C LEU A 480 11.61 -25.45 -24.84
N VAL A 481 12.75 -24.85 -24.51
CA VAL A 481 13.98 -24.86 -25.31
C VAL A 481 15.14 -25.47 -24.50
N PRO A 482 16.13 -26.08 -25.17
CA PRO A 482 17.34 -26.53 -24.48
C PRO A 482 18.21 -25.32 -24.08
N THR A 483 18.48 -25.17 -22.78
CA THR A 483 19.39 -24.15 -22.23
C THR A 483 20.76 -24.76 -21.92
N LEU A 484 21.76 -23.89 -21.70
CA LEU A 484 23.06 -24.25 -21.18
C LEU A 484 22.97 -24.69 -19.70
N GLU A 485 23.92 -25.52 -19.26
CA GLU A 485 24.05 -25.87 -17.84
C GLU A 485 24.64 -24.69 -17.08
N ARG A 486 23.90 -24.15 -16.10
CA ARG A 486 24.42 -23.16 -15.16
C ARG A 486 25.46 -23.82 -14.24
N PRO A 487 26.63 -23.21 -14.00
CA PRO A 487 27.73 -23.79 -13.24
C PRO A 487 27.45 -23.99 -11.73
#